data_AF-A0A959VZN5-F1
#
_entry.id   AF-A0A959VZN5-F1
#
_cell.length_a   1.000
_cell.length_b   1.000
_cell.length_c   1.000
_cell.angle_alpha   90.00
_cell.angle_beta   90.00
_cell.angle_gamma   90.00
#
_symmetry.space_group_name_H-M   'P 1'
#
loop_
_entity.id
_entity.type
_entity.pdbx_description
1 polymer ?
#
loop_
_entity_poly.entity_id
_entity_poly.type
_entity_poly.pdbx_seq_one_letter_code
_entity_poly.pdbx_strand_id
1 'polypeptide(L)'
;MCIVDMFSAGPAALERYLSAVRMIAAFVDGGRTMMPDRDVVPESIAGMVIGGAAVVIRAEIVDERTEMLPEVGPDLLYAILVPYMDKEEALERSERYAERLGLVTSS
;
A
#
# COMPACT_ATOMS: atom_id res chain seq x y z
N MET A 1 7.56 -24.34 -4.95
CA MET A 1 8.62 -23.32 -5.08
C MET A 1 8.75 -22.67 -3.71
N CYS A 2 9.88 -22.78 -3.01
CA CYS A 2 9.98 -22.26 -1.64
C CYS A 2 10.21 -20.74 -1.66
N ILE A 3 9.17 -19.96 -1.39
CA ILE A 3 9.33 -18.56 -0.99
C ILE A 3 9.83 -18.58 0.45
N VAL A 4 11.12 -18.28 0.65
CA VAL A 4 11.67 -18.13 2.00
C VAL A 4 11.26 -16.76 2.51
N ASP A 5 10.47 -16.75 3.58
CA ASP A 5 10.08 -15.53 4.27
C ASP A 5 11.31 -14.71 4.68
N MET A 6 11.24 -13.39 4.53
CA MET A 6 12.36 -12.46 4.74
C MET A 6 12.93 -12.52 6.16
N PHE A 7 12.08 -12.85 7.13
CA PHE A 7 12.49 -13.06 8.53
C PHE A 7 13.35 -14.31 8.70
N SER A 8 13.17 -15.31 7.84
CA SER A 8 13.89 -16.59 7.83
C SER A 8 15.13 -16.57 6.92
N ALA A 9 15.19 -15.63 5.97
CA ALA A 9 16.29 -15.49 5.00
C ALA A 9 17.53 -14.73 5.52
N GLY A 10 17.49 -14.25 6.77
CA GLY A 10 18.60 -13.58 7.44
C GLY A 10 18.56 -12.04 7.38
N PRO A 11 19.45 -11.35 8.13
CA PRO A 11 19.36 -9.90 8.40
C PRO A 11 19.44 -9.04 7.14
N ALA A 12 20.20 -9.45 6.12
CA ALA A 12 20.31 -8.71 4.86
C ALA A 12 18.99 -8.72 4.05
N ALA A 13 18.20 -9.78 4.14
CA ALA A 13 16.90 -9.86 3.46
C ALA A 13 15.88 -8.93 4.14
N LEU A 14 15.86 -8.94 5.48
CA LEU A 14 15.04 -8.02 6.27
C LEU A 14 15.41 -6.55 6.00
N GLU A 15 16.69 -6.22 5.93
CA GLU A 15 17.14 -4.85 5.65
C GLU A 15 16.71 -4.36 4.26
N ARG A 16 16.77 -5.24 3.24
CA ARG A 16 16.28 -4.92 1.89
C ARG A 16 14.78 -4.66 1.89
N TYR A 17 14.00 -5.50 2.58
CA TYR A 17 12.55 -5.31 2.72
C TYR A 17 12.23 -3.98 3.42
N LEU A 18 12.84 -3.71 4.57
CA LEU A 18 12.64 -2.47 5.31
C LEU A 18 13.07 -1.24 4.49
N SER A 19 14.12 -1.36 3.67
CA SER A 19 14.56 -0.30 2.77
C SER A 19 13.54 -0.04 1.67
N ALA A 20 12.95 -1.08 1.07
CA ALA A 20 11.87 -0.92 0.09
C ALA A 20 10.65 -0.22 0.70
N VAL A 21 10.21 -0.66 1.89
CA VAL A 21 9.10 -0.02 2.62
C VAL A 21 9.40 1.46 2.89
N ARG A 22 10.61 1.79 3.36
CA ARG A 22 11.02 3.19 3.60
C ARG A 22 11.04 4.04 2.33
N MET A 23 11.55 3.50 1.22
CA MET A 23 11.60 4.22 -0.06
C MET A 23 10.19 4.55 -0.56
N ILE A 24 9.26 3.58 -0.48
CA ILE A 24 7.86 3.80 -0.90
C ILE A 24 7.18 4.78 0.06
N ALA A 25 7.39 4.66 1.37
CA ALA A 25 6.86 5.60 2.34
C ALA A 25 7.35 7.04 2.09
N ALA A 26 8.63 7.23 1.79
CA ALA A 26 9.17 8.56 1.46
C ALA A 26 8.55 9.13 0.17
N PHE A 27 8.30 8.28 -0.83
CA PHE A 27 7.59 8.70 -2.04
C PHE A 27 6.17 9.17 -1.73
N VAL A 28 5.43 8.42 -0.92
CA VAL A 28 4.06 8.77 -0.51
C VAL A 28 4.02 10.02 0.36
N ASP A 29 4.97 10.18 1.29
CA ASP A 29 5.09 11.38 2.13
C ASP A 29 5.29 12.66 1.30
N GLY A 30 5.90 12.53 0.12
CA GLY A 30 5.97 13.61 -0.88
C GLY A 30 4.61 14.21 -1.24
N GLY A 31 3.52 13.43 -1.14
CA GLY A 31 2.15 13.91 -1.32
C GLY A 31 1.75 15.03 -0.36
N ARG A 32 2.32 15.08 0.85
CA ARG A 32 2.08 16.17 1.82
C ARG A 32 2.53 17.53 1.30
N THR A 33 3.57 17.57 0.46
CA THR A 33 4.04 18.83 -0.14
C THR A 33 3.04 19.42 -1.13
N MET A 34 2.10 18.60 -1.63
CA MET A 34 1.05 19.01 -2.56
C MET A 34 -0.24 19.42 -1.85
N MET A 35 -0.34 19.20 -0.54
CA MET A 35 -1.53 19.54 0.25
C MET A 35 -1.48 21.02 0.68
N PRO A 36 -2.62 21.74 0.62
CA PRO A 36 -2.71 23.09 1.17
C PRO A 36 -2.45 23.10 2.68
N ASP A 37 -2.89 22.06 3.41
CA ASP A 37 -2.79 21.92 4.87
C ASP A 37 -1.87 20.77 5.30
N ARG A 38 -0.62 20.76 4.81
CA ARG A 38 0.35 19.67 5.01
C ARG A 38 0.62 19.28 6.47
N ASP A 39 0.42 20.22 7.40
CA ASP A 39 0.70 20.04 8.83
C ASP A 39 -0.41 19.23 9.55
N VAL A 40 -1.56 19.03 8.89
CA VAL A 40 -2.68 18.22 9.41
C VAL A 40 -2.36 16.73 9.37
N VAL A 41 -1.45 16.30 8.49
CA VAL A 41 -1.03 14.90 8.35
C VAL A 41 0.30 14.69 9.08
N PRO A 42 0.37 13.83 10.11
CA PRO A 42 1.62 13.51 10.78
C PRO A 42 2.65 12.86 9.85
N GLU A 43 3.94 13.16 10.06
CA GLU A 43 5.08 12.56 9.34
C GLU A 43 5.10 11.02 9.38
N SER A 44 4.54 10.43 10.44
CA SER A 44 4.52 8.98 10.59
C SER A 44 3.49 8.29 9.69
N ILE A 45 2.50 9.01 9.15
CA ILE A 45 1.37 8.40 8.43
C ILE A 45 1.82 7.62 7.21
N ALA A 46 2.75 8.16 6.41
CA ALA A 46 3.26 7.47 5.23
C ALA A 46 3.91 6.12 5.58
N GLY A 47 4.70 6.09 6.64
CA GLY A 47 5.29 4.85 7.16
C GLY A 47 4.24 3.86 7.64
N MET A 48 3.20 4.33 8.33
CA MET A 48 2.12 3.49 8.84
C MET A 48 1.30 2.84 7.70
N VAL A 49 0.87 3.63 6.70
CA VAL A 49 0.04 3.11 5.60
C VAL A 49 0.82 2.15 4.70
N ILE A 50 2.08 2.45 4.39
CA ILE A 50 2.92 1.57 3.57
C ILE A 50 3.34 0.31 4.33
N GLY A 51 3.66 0.44 5.62
CA GLY A 51 3.91 -0.72 6.48
C GLY A 51 2.69 -1.65 6.56
N GLY A 52 1.50 -1.08 6.76
CA GLY A 52 0.24 -1.83 6.78
C GLY A 52 -0.04 -2.53 5.44
N ALA A 53 0.11 -1.83 4.32
CA ALA A 53 -0.05 -2.40 2.99
C ALA A 53 0.91 -3.58 2.74
N ALA A 54 2.16 -3.44 3.16
CA ALA A 54 3.15 -4.50 3.03
C ALA A 54 2.81 -5.74 3.88
N VAL A 55 2.15 -5.57 5.03
CA VAL A 55 1.65 -6.68 5.85
C VAL A 55 0.49 -7.41 5.17
N VAL A 56 -0.48 -6.67 4.62
CA VAL A 56 -1.63 -7.26 3.88
C VAL A 56 -1.14 -8.06 2.68
N ILE A 57 -0.26 -7.48 1.85
CA ILE A 57 0.33 -8.16 0.70
C ILE A 57 1.10 -9.42 1.14
N ARG A 58 1.88 -9.32 2.21
CA ARG A 58 2.62 -10.47 2.73
C ARG A 58 1.67 -11.57 3.23
N ALA A 59 0.54 -11.24 3.85
CA ALA A 59 -0.43 -12.23 4.31
C ALA A 59 -0.98 -13.06 3.13
N GLU A 60 -1.37 -12.41 2.04
CA GLU A 60 -1.85 -13.12 0.84
C GLU A 60 -0.74 -13.97 0.20
N ILE A 61 0.51 -13.50 0.19
CA ILE A 61 1.65 -14.28 -0.34
C ILE A 61 1.93 -15.51 0.54
N VAL A 62 1.93 -15.36 1.86
CA VAL A 62 2.21 -16.44 2.82
C VAL A 62 1.12 -17.50 2.78
N ASP A 63 -0.13 -17.08 2.58
CA ASP A 63 -1.28 -17.98 2.43
C ASP A 63 -1.41 -18.59 1.03
N GLU A 64 -0.42 -18.38 0.15
CA GLU A 64 -0.40 -18.84 -1.25
C GLU A 64 -1.57 -18.31 -2.10
N ARG A 65 -2.23 -17.23 -1.67
CA ARG A 65 -3.36 -16.56 -2.35
C ARG A 65 -2.89 -15.39 -3.21
N THR A 66 -1.77 -15.53 -3.91
CA THR A 66 -1.19 -14.43 -4.70
C THR A 66 -2.09 -13.92 -5.82
N GLU A 67 -2.97 -14.77 -6.32
CA GLU A 67 -4.03 -14.46 -7.28
C GLU A 67 -5.08 -13.48 -6.73
N MET A 68 -5.19 -13.36 -5.41
CA MET A 68 -6.11 -12.44 -4.72
C MET A 68 -5.49 -11.04 -4.52
N LEU A 69 -4.18 -10.88 -4.78
CA LEU A 69 -3.50 -9.57 -4.64
C LEU A 69 -4.17 -8.44 -5.45
N PRO A 70 -4.71 -8.67 -6.67
CA PRO A 70 -5.48 -7.64 -7.36
C PRO A 70 -6.71 -7.18 -6.57
N GLU A 71 -7.37 -8.07 -5.84
CA GLU A 71 -8.62 -7.75 -5.11
C GLU A 71 -8.39 -6.84 -3.90
N VAL A 72 -7.26 -6.98 -3.20
CA VAL A 72 -6.90 -6.09 -2.08
C VAL A 72 -6.32 -4.75 -2.57
N GLY A 73 -5.91 -4.67 -3.83
CA GLY A 73 -5.26 -3.49 -4.41
C GLY A 73 -6.07 -2.18 -4.27
N PRO A 74 -7.37 -2.15 -4.64
CA PRO A 74 -8.22 -0.97 -4.47
C PRO A 74 -8.31 -0.49 -3.02
N ASP A 75 -8.50 -1.39 -2.06
CA ASP A 75 -8.59 -1.05 -0.63
C ASP A 75 -7.27 -0.47 -0.12
N LEU A 76 -6.14 -1.07 -0.53
CA LEU A 76 -4.81 -0.55 -0.21
C LEU A 76 -4.59 0.83 -0.81
N LEU A 77 -5.00 1.06 -2.06
CA LEU A 77 -4.88 2.36 -2.70
C LEU A 77 -5.72 3.41 -1.97
N TYR A 78 -6.97 3.10 -1.62
CA TYR A 78 -7.81 3.99 -0.84
C TYR A 78 -7.17 4.32 0.53
N ALA A 79 -6.71 3.31 1.27
CA ALA A 79 -6.09 3.51 2.57
C ALA A 79 -4.80 4.36 2.52
N ILE A 80 -4.03 4.25 1.44
CA ILE A 80 -2.83 5.06 1.20
C ILE A 80 -3.20 6.51 0.86
N LEU A 81 -4.29 6.74 0.11
CA LEU A 81 -4.65 8.06 -0.40
C LEU A 81 -5.47 8.90 0.57
N VAL A 82 -6.36 8.29 1.36
CA VAL A 82 -7.29 9.02 2.24
C VAL A 82 -6.64 10.03 3.20
N PRO A 83 -5.38 9.87 3.67
CA PRO A 83 -4.75 10.89 4.49
C PRO A 83 -4.35 12.16 3.71
N TYR A 84 -4.23 12.09 2.39
CA TYR A 84 -3.62 13.15 1.57
C TYR A 84 -4.61 13.88 0.65
N MET A 85 -5.86 13.45 0.58
CA MET A 85 -6.90 14.03 -0.27
C MET A 85 -8.29 13.79 0.32
N ASP A 86 -9.29 14.41 -0.28
CA ASP A 86 -10.68 14.19 0.10
C ASP A 86 -11.09 12.72 -0.08
N LYS A 87 -11.93 12.25 0.84
CA LYS A 87 -12.34 10.84 0.90
C LYS A 87 -13.00 10.39 -0.40
N GLU A 88 -13.86 11.22 -0.97
CA GLU A 88 -14.56 10.95 -2.23
C GLU A 88 -13.58 10.84 -3.40
N GLU A 89 -12.55 11.70 -3.46
CA GLU A 89 -11.52 11.62 -4.50
C GLU A 89 -10.67 10.35 -4.35
N ALA A 90 -10.29 9.99 -3.12
CA ALA A 90 -9.57 8.74 -2.84
C ALA A 90 -10.39 7.51 -3.26
N LEU A 91 -11.70 7.52 -2.98
CA LEU A 91 -12.63 6.46 -3.37
C LEU A 91 -12.71 6.35 -4.90
N GLU A 92 -12.95 7.46 -5.61
CA GLU A 92 -13.03 7.48 -7.07
C GLU A 92 -11.75 6.92 -7.72
N ARG A 93 -10.58 7.30 -7.21
CA ARG A 93 -9.29 6.77 -7.70
C ARG A 93 -9.15 5.26 -7.45
N SER A 94 -9.63 4.77 -6.31
CA SER A 94 -9.63 3.35 -5.96
C SER A 94 -10.57 2.54 -6.84
N GLU A 95 -11.77 3.03 -7.11
CA GLU A 95 -12.76 2.40 -8.00
C GLU A 95 -12.24 2.34 -9.43
N ARG A 96 -11.70 3.46 -9.93
CA ARG A 96 -11.07 3.50 -11.26
C ARG A 96 -9.89 2.53 -11.37
N TYR A 97 -9.15 2.31 -10.28
CA TYR A 97 -8.10 1.31 -10.25
C TYR A 97 -8.69 -0.12 -10.30
N ALA A 98 -9.77 -0.38 -9.57
CA ALA A 98 -10.50 -1.65 -9.63
C ALA A 98 -11.05 -1.95 -11.03
N GLU A 99 -11.61 -0.94 -11.71
CA GLU A 99 -12.08 -1.05 -13.10
C GLU A 99 -10.95 -1.45 -14.05
N ARG A 100 -9.78 -0.84 -13.92
CA ARG A 100 -8.59 -1.16 -14.74
C ARG A 100 -8.09 -2.59 -14.52
N LEU A 101 -8.34 -3.16 -13.35
CA LEU A 101 -8.05 -4.56 -13.03
C LEU A 101 -9.15 -5.52 -13.50
N GLY A 102 -10.27 -5.01 -14.01
CA GLY A 102 -11.42 -5.82 -14.43
C GLY A 102 -12.23 -6.40 -13.26
N LEU A 103 -12.10 -5.82 -12.06
CA LEU A 103 -12.75 -6.32 -10.85
C LEU A 103 -14.19 -5.82 -10.69
N VAL A 104 -14.59 -4.79 -11.44
CA VAL A 104 -15.95 -4.27 -11.44
C VAL A 104 -16.80 -5.07 -12.42
N THR A 105 -17.64 -5.98 -11.90
CA THR A 105 -18.74 -6.57 -12.67
C THR A 105 -19.88 -5.56 -12.66
N SER A 106 -20.31 -5.09 -13.84
CA SER A 106 -21.56 -4.36 -13.99
C SER A 106 -22.69 -5.09 -13.25
N SER A 107 -23.24 -4.46 -12.21
CA SER A 107 -24.55 -4.78 -11.63
C SER A 107 -25.52 -3.65 -11.93
#